data_AF-G3NE69-F1
#
_entry.id   AF-G3NE69-F1
#
_cell.length_a   1.000
_cell.length_b   1.000
_cell.length_c   1.000
_cell.angle_alpha   90.00
_cell.angle_beta   90.00
_cell.angle_gamma   90.00
#
_symmetry.space_group_name_H-M   'P 1'
#
loop_
_entity.id
_entity.type
_entity.pdbx_description
1 polymer ?
#
loop_
_entity_poly.entity_id
_entity_poly.type
_entity_poly.pdbx_seq_one_letter_code
_entity_poly.pdbx_strand_id
1 'polypeptide(L)'
;MDSLKLSLHERVFKLLRDYLQAEWEVRRGSTRDFSPDQMQSSHCKVPLQDNSSDCGLYLLQYVESFLKDPVVHFDLPLHLQKWFPRQQVRRKRDEIRDLVLYLHRNQNHGSDG
;
A
#
# COMPACT_ATOMS: atom_id res chain seq x y z
N MET A 1 4.77 3.86 -1.89
CA MET A 1 5.60 2.65 -2.09
C MET A 1 5.31 2.12 -3.48
N ASP A 2 6.33 1.72 -4.22
CA ASP A 2 6.19 1.24 -5.60
C ASP A 2 7.26 0.17 -5.86
N SER A 3 6.84 -1.00 -6.36
CA SER A 3 7.73 -2.12 -6.69
C SER A 3 8.52 -1.92 -7.99
N LEU A 4 8.13 -0.96 -8.86
CA LEU A 4 8.75 -0.69 -10.16
C LEU A 4 9.64 0.56 -10.19
N LYS A 5 9.64 1.38 -9.13
CA LYS A 5 10.35 2.67 -9.06
C LYS A 5 9.97 3.65 -10.19
N LEU A 6 8.73 3.63 -10.66
CA LEU A 6 8.30 4.54 -11.72
C LEU A 6 8.18 5.97 -11.18
N SER A 7 8.71 6.93 -11.92
CA SER A 7 9.03 8.30 -11.51
C SER A 7 7.85 9.27 -11.30
N LEU A 8 6.61 8.77 -11.14
CA LEU A 8 5.41 9.63 -11.13
C LEU A 8 4.97 10.12 -9.74
N HIS A 9 5.85 10.04 -8.74
CA HIS A 9 5.47 10.30 -7.36
C HIS A 9 5.11 11.77 -7.05
N GLU A 10 5.76 12.75 -7.69
CA GLU A 10 5.54 14.17 -7.35
C GLU A 10 4.12 14.65 -7.64
N ARG A 11 3.56 14.28 -8.80
CA ARG A 11 2.17 14.62 -9.16
C ARG A 11 1.18 13.99 -8.20
N VAL A 12 1.41 12.74 -7.79
CA VAL A 12 0.56 12.04 -6.82
C VAL A 12 0.64 12.70 -5.45
N PHE A 13 1.84 13.09 -4.99
CA PHE A 13 1.99 13.80 -3.72
C PHE A 13 1.26 15.14 -3.72
N LYS A 14 1.35 15.91 -4.81
CA LYS A 14 0.59 17.16 -4.94
C LYS A 14 -0.92 16.90 -4.84
N LEU A 15 -1.44 15.94 -5.63
CA LEU A 15 -2.86 15.60 -5.62
C LEU A 15 -3.36 15.18 -4.23
N LEU A 16 -2.58 14.38 -3.50
CA LEU A 16 -2.94 13.94 -2.16
C LEU A 16 -2.99 15.11 -1.17
N ARG A 17 -2.04 16.05 -1.23
CA ARG A 17 -2.04 17.26 -0.40
C ARG A 17 -3.24 18.15 -0.71
N ASP A 18 -3.50 18.39 -2.00
CA ASP A 18 -4.65 19.19 -2.46
C ASP A 18 -5.98 18.57 -1.99
N TYR A 19 -6.11 17.24 -2.09
CA TYR A 19 -7.27 16.52 -1.58
C TYR A 19 -7.43 16.66 -0.06
N LEU A 20 -6.35 16.49 0.71
CA LEU A 20 -6.39 16.59 2.17
C LEU A 20 -6.74 18.00 2.65
N GLN A 21 -6.29 19.03 1.93
CA GLN A 21 -6.68 20.42 2.17
C GLN A 21 -8.20 20.58 2.06
N ALA A 22 -8.78 20.17 0.92
CA ALA A 22 -10.21 20.28 0.67
C ALA A 22 -11.04 19.43 1.67
N GLU A 23 -10.61 18.20 1.93
CA GLU A 23 -11.29 17.30 2.88
C GLU A 23 -11.26 17.85 4.30
N TRP A 24 -10.15 18.47 4.71
CA TRP A 24 -10.03 19.09 6.02
C TRP A 24 -10.96 20.30 6.16
N GLU A 25 -11.01 21.19 5.18
CA GLU A 25 -11.91 22.34 5.18
C GLU A 25 -13.38 21.91 5.30
N VAL A 26 -13.80 20.92 4.51
CA VAL A 26 -15.17 20.39 4.55
C VAL A 26 -15.49 19.73 5.89
N ARG A 27 -14.60 18.91 6.44
CA ARG A 27 -14.89 18.14 7.67
C ARG A 27 -14.63 18.89 8.97
N ARG A 28 -13.73 19.87 8.97
CA ARG A 28 -13.24 20.56 10.18
C ARG A 28 -13.59 22.04 10.21
N GLY A 29 -14.12 22.62 9.13
CA GLY A 29 -14.53 24.03 9.07
C GLY A 29 -13.39 25.03 9.31
N SER A 30 -12.16 24.59 9.09
CA SER A 30 -10.93 25.37 9.30
C SER A 30 -9.91 25.00 8.22
N THR A 31 -8.87 25.81 8.07
CA THR A 31 -7.75 25.49 7.19
C THR A 31 -6.65 24.76 7.96
N ARG A 32 -5.93 23.87 7.28
CA ARG A 32 -4.72 23.21 7.79
C ARG A 32 -3.70 23.11 6.66
N ASP A 33 -2.46 23.47 6.94
CA ASP A 33 -1.41 23.42 5.92
C ASP A 33 -0.93 21.97 5.68
N PHE A 34 -1.02 21.52 4.43
CA PHE A 34 -0.49 20.24 3.94
C PHE A 34 0.66 20.45 2.92
N SER A 35 1.31 21.62 2.93
CA SER A 35 2.46 21.94 2.09
C SER A 35 3.61 20.90 2.22
N PRO A 36 4.55 20.84 1.26
CA PRO A 36 5.68 19.92 1.33
C PRO A 36 6.51 20.02 2.61
N ASP A 37 6.57 21.21 3.22
CA ASP A 37 7.31 21.46 4.46
C ASP A 37 6.58 20.89 5.68
N GLN A 38 5.25 20.96 5.72
CA GLN A 38 4.42 20.41 6.79
C GLN A 38 4.10 18.92 6.61
N MET A 39 4.04 18.45 5.36
CA MET A 39 3.75 17.06 5.00
C MET A 39 4.78 16.56 3.98
N GLN A 40 5.94 16.19 4.50
CA GLN A 40 7.05 15.67 3.71
C GLN A 40 6.66 14.35 3.02
N SER A 41 7.04 14.24 1.74
CA SER A 41 6.88 13.02 0.96
C SER A 41 8.14 12.16 1.02
N SER A 42 7.98 10.84 1.08
CA SER A 42 9.10 9.90 1.17
C SER A 42 9.10 8.86 0.07
N HIS A 43 10.23 8.73 -0.62
CA HIS A 43 10.52 7.60 -1.50
C HIS A 43 11.05 6.43 -0.68
N CYS A 44 10.13 5.65 -0.12
CA CYS A 44 10.46 4.47 0.68
C CYS A 44 11.23 3.45 -0.17
N LYS A 45 12.39 3.01 0.31
CA LYS A 45 13.14 1.93 -0.34
C LYS A 45 12.52 0.59 0.09
N VAL A 46 11.74 -0.04 -0.78
CA VAL A 46 10.97 -1.27 -0.50
C VAL A 46 11.48 -2.46 -1.33
N PRO A 47 11.07 -3.71 -1.04
CA PRO A 47 11.37 -4.85 -1.90
C PRO A 47 10.80 -4.64 -3.31
N LEU A 48 11.56 -4.96 -4.35
CA LEU A 48 11.19 -4.68 -5.75
C LEU A 48 10.83 -5.94 -6.52
N GLN A 49 9.92 -5.81 -7.48
CA GLN A 49 9.61 -6.89 -8.42
C GLN A 49 10.69 -7.03 -9.50
N ASP A 50 10.86 -8.24 -10.03
CA ASP A 50 11.76 -8.56 -11.15
C ASP A 50 11.01 -8.87 -12.46
N ASN A 51 9.70 -8.61 -12.50
CA ASN A 51 8.85 -8.82 -13.66
C ASN A 51 7.90 -7.63 -13.90
N SER A 52 7.08 -7.68 -14.94
CA SER A 52 6.19 -6.58 -15.35
C SER A 52 4.75 -6.69 -14.85
N SER A 53 4.39 -7.76 -14.13
CA SER A 53 2.98 -8.12 -13.86
C SER A 53 2.63 -8.31 -12.39
N ASP A 54 3.61 -8.35 -11.48
CA ASP A 54 3.37 -8.61 -10.05
C ASP A 54 3.18 -7.34 -9.20
N CYS A 55 3.03 -6.15 -9.78
CA CYS A 55 2.91 -4.90 -9.01
C CYS A 55 1.69 -4.91 -8.07
N GLY A 56 0.59 -5.53 -8.49
CA GLY A 56 -0.57 -5.76 -7.63
C GLY A 56 -0.27 -6.71 -6.46
N LEU A 57 0.55 -7.74 -6.65
CA LEU A 57 0.92 -8.66 -5.56
C LEU A 57 1.84 -7.98 -4.54
N TYR A 58 2.78 -7.14 -5.01
CA TYR A 58 3.61 -6.32 -4.12
C TYR A 58 2.78 -5.31 -3.34
N LEU A 59 1.79 -4.66 -3.98
CA LEU A 59 0.85 -3.77 -3.28
C LEU A 59 0.15 -4.49 -2.13
N LEU A 60 -0.42 -5.67 -2.38
CA LEU A 60 -1.09 -6.47 -1.35
C LEU A 60 -0.11 -6.88 -0.23
N GLN A 61 1.10 -7.30 -0.59
CA GLN A 61 2.12 -7.67 0.40
C GLN A 61 2.60 -6.47 1.23
N TYR A 62 2.70 -5.25 0.66
CA TYR A 62 3.03 -4.05 1.44
C TYR A 62 1.98 -3.78 2.51
N VAL A 63 0.70 -3.84 2.13
CA VAL A 63 -0.42 -3.63 3.05
C VAL A 63 -0.46 -4.72 4.13
N GLU A 64 -0.31 -5.99 3.74
CA GLU A 64 -0.31 -7.11 4.69
C GLU A 64 0.86 -7.01 5.67
N SER A 65 2.04 -6.63 5.21
CA SER A 65 3.22 -6.46 6.07
C SER A 65 3.04 -5.29 7.04
N PHE A 66 2.48 -4.17 6.56
CA PHE A 66 2.16 -3.01 7.40
C PHE A 66 1.12 -3.32 8.48
N LEU A 67 0.09 -4.10 8.16
CA LEU A 67 -0.93 -4.48 9.14
C LEU A 67 -0.43 -5.49 10.17
N LYS A 68 0.55 -6.34 9.80
CA LYS A 68 1.18 -7.30 10.71
C LYS A 68 2.22 -6.67 11.62
N ASP A 69 3.09 -5.83 11.06
CA ASP A 69 4.16 -5.15 11.76
C ASP A 69 4.30 -3.72 11.20
N PRO A 70 3.60 -2.75 11.81
CA PRO A 70 3.53 -1.39 11.28
C PRO A 70 4.87 -0.68 11.38
N VAL A 71 5.15 0.14 10.38
CA VAL A 71 6.30 1.05 10.44
C VAL A 71 6.00 2.13 11.49
N VAL A 72 6.78 2.16 12.57
CA VAL A 72 6.61 3.14 13.67
C VAL A 72 7.67 4.23 13.69
N HIS A 73 8.79 4.03 13.00
CA HIS A 73 9.87 5.01 12.87
C HIS A 73 9.88 5.57 11.44
N PHE A 74 9.65 6.87 11.33
CA PHE A 74 9.47 7.58 10.05
C PHE A 74 10.67 8.44 9.64
N ASP A 75 11.82 8.25 10.30
CA ASP A 75 13.04 8.96 9.96
C ASP A 75 13.43 8.72 8.50
N LEU A 76 13.77 9.80 7.82
CA LEU A 76 14.08 9.76 6.39
C LEU A 76 15.58 9.51 6.17
N PRO A 77 15.95 8.66 5.19
CA PRO A 77 15.07 7.92 4.28
C PRO A 77 14.54 6.61 4.89
N LEU A 78 13.28 6.29 4.59
CA LEU A 78 12.63 5.04 5.03
C LEU A 78 13.22 3.81 4.31
N HIS A 79 13.87 2.94 5.09
CA HIS A 79 14.56 1.73 4.63
C HIS A 79 13.77 0.46 4.94
N LEU A 80 13.09 -0.07 3.94
CA LEU A 80 12.23 -1.24 4.04
C LEU A 80 12.60 -2.34 3.02
N GLN A 81 13.80 -2.31 2.43
CA GLN A 81 14.18 -3.24 1.35
C GLN A 81 14.15 -4.72 1.76
N LYS A 82 14.20 -5.01 3.07
CA LYS A 82 14.14 -6.35 3.66
C LYS A 82 12.84 -6.59 4.45
N TRP A 83 11.80 -5.79 4.21
CA TRP A 83 10.54 -5.87 4.98
C TRP A 83 9.86 -7.24 4.88
N PHE A 84 10.04 -7.93 3.75
CA PHE A 84 9.63 -9.33 3.57
C PHE A 84 10.54 -10.03 2.54
N PRO A 85 10.67 -11.37 2.63
CA PRO A 85 11.37 -12.14 1.62
C PRO A 85 10.54 -12.29 0.35
N ARG A 86 11.20 -12.26 -0.82
CA ARG A 86 10.55 -12.37 -2.15
C ARG A 86 9.70 -13.63 -2.33
N GLN A 87 10.04 -14.70 -1.60
CA GLN A 87 9.28 -15.96 -1.64
C GLN A 87 7.83 -15.79 -1.18
N GLN A 88 7.54 -14.85 -0.26
CA GLN A 88 6.16 -14.57 0.15
C GLN A 88 5.31 -14.08 -1.03
N VAL A 89 5.83 -13.15 -1.83
CA VAL A 89 5.11 -12.64 -3.01
C VAL A 89 4.93 -13.72 -4.08
N ARG A 90 5.95 -14.57 -4.30
CA ARG A 90 5.88 -15.65 -5.31
C ARG A 90 4.73 -16.63 -5.07
N ARG A 91 4.41 -16.93 -3.81
CA ARG A 91 3.30 -17.83 -3.45
C ARG A 91 1.96 -17.12 -3.36
N LYS A 92 1.96 -15.80 -3.22
CA LYS A 92 0.75 -15.01 -2.95
C LYS A 92 -0.33 -15.15 -4.02
N ARG A 93 0.05 -15.36 -5.30
CA ARG A 93 -0.93 -15.60 -6.37
C ARG A 93 -1.75 -16.87 -6.14
N ASP A 94 -1.08 -17.97 -5.77
CA ASP A 94 -1.74 -19.24 -5.44
C ASP A 94 -2.54 -19.11 -4.13
N GLU A 95 -1.97 -18.46 -3.11
CA GLU A 95 -2.67 -18.22 -1.83
C GLU A 95 -3.98 -17.43 -2.03
N ILE A 96 -3.98 -16.39 -2.88
CA ILE A 96 -5.18 -15.62 -3.22
C ILE A 96 -6.19 -16.48 -3.96
N ARG A 97 -5.76 -17.26 -4.97
CA ARG A 97 -6.65 -18.17 -5.72
C ARG A 97 -7.33 -19.15 -4.78
N ASP A 98 -6.54 -19.80 -3.93
CA ASP A 98 -7.03 -20.85 -3.03
C ASP A 98 -7.98 -20.25 -1.98
N LEU A 99 -7.70 -19.05 -1.47
CA LEU A 99 -8.59 -18.31 -0.58
C LEU A 99 -9.93 -17.98 -1.26
N VAL A 100 -9.91 -17.49 -2.50
CA VAL A 100 -11.14 -17.18 -3.26
C VAL A 100 -11.99 -18.43 -3.46
N LEU A 101 -11.37 -19.55 -3.86
CA LEU A 101 -12.07 -20.82 -4.05
C LEU A 101 -12.65 -21.38 -2.73
N TYR A 102 -11.91 -21.23 -1.63
CA TYR A 102 -12.38 -21.60 -0.29
C TYR A 102 -13.60 -20.78 0.13
N LEU A 103 -13.53 -19.46 0.00
CA LEU A 103 -14.64 -18.56 0.35
C LEU A 103 -15.88 -18.84 -0.51
N HIS A 104 -15.70 -19.06 -1.81
CA HIS A 104 -16.80 -19.40 -2.73
C HIS A 104 -17.53 -20.69 -2.30
N ARG A 105 -16.79 -21.74 -1.96
CA ARG A 105 -17.39 -23.00 -1.47
C ARG A 105 -18.19 -22.76 -0.20
N ASN A 106 -17.63 -22.04 0.76
CA ASN A 106 -18.30 -21.81 2.05
C ASN A 106 -19.55 -20.93 1.94
N GLN A 107 -19.57 -19.96 1.02
CA GLN A 107 -20.75 -19.14 0.77
C GLN A 107 -21.90 -19.96 0.18
N ASN A 108 -21.60 -20.92 -0.72
CA ASN A 108 -22.63 -21.77 -1.32
C ASN A 108 -23.23 -22.80 -0.33
N HIS A 109 -22.50 -23.18 0.72
CA HIS A 109 -23.00 -24.11 1.74
C HIS A 109 -23.91 -23.44 2.79
N GLY A 110 -23.99 -22.10 2.81
CA GLY A 110 -24.87 -21.35 3.71
C GLY A 110 -26.27 -21.09 3.16
N SER A 111 -26.57 -21.54 1.94
CA SER A 111 -27.82 -21.26 1.22
C SER A 111 -28.84 -22.41 1.25
N ASP A 112 -28.46 -23.57 1.81
CA ASP A 112 -29.31 -24.77 1.94
C ASP A 112 -29.88 -24.93 3.38
N GLY A 113 -30.02 -23.83 4.13
CA GLY A 113 -30.58 -23.80 5.49
C GLY A 113 -31.83 -22.95 5.60
#